data_AF-A0A7C0TYL1-F1
#
_entry.id   AF-A0A7C0TYL1-F1
#
_cell.length_a   1.000
_cell.length_b   1.000
_cell.length_c   1.000
_cell.angle_alpha   90.00
_cell.angle_beta   90.00
_cell.angle_gamma   90.00
#
_symmetry.space_group_name_H-M   'P 1'
#
loop_
_entity.id
_entity.type
_entity.pdbx_description
1 polymer ?
#
loop_
_entity_poly.entity_id
_entity_poly.type
_entity_poly.pdbx_seq_one_letter_code
_entity_poly.pdbx_strand_id
1 'polypeptide(L)'
;SKERDSIKIDSIVFTKEEVRAKSRKDAVRAYSLIKRAYECVGCGVCVGKCPENALRINSHIRKIKVDSTRCIHCGECMEVCPLLKIKNPQEGSQL
;
A
#
# COMPACT_ATOMS: atom_id res chain seq x y z
N SER A 1 -4.24 -1.99 -29.18
CA SER A 1 -4.93 -1.51 -27.95
C SER A 1 -4.17 -1.95 -26.70
N LYS A 2 -3.02 -1.33 -26.40
CA LYS A 2 -2.06 -1.77 -25.35
C LYS A 2 -2.25 -1.09 -23.98
N GLU A 3 -3.28 -0.26 -23.85
CA GLU A 3 -3.38 0.70 -22.74
C GLU A 3 -4.06 0.14 -21.47
N ARG A 4 -4.55 -1.12 -21.51
CA ARG A 4 -5.28 -1.76 -20.40
C ARG A 4 -4.41 -2.56 -19.43
N ASP A 5 -3.14 -2.79 -19.73
CA ASP A 5 -2.25 -3.64 -18.90
C ASP A 5 -1.34 -2.86 -17.96
N SER A 6 -1.50 -1.54 -17.87
CA SER A 6 -0.68 -0.70 -16.99
C SER A 6 -1.50 0.26 -16.13
N ILE A 7 -1.14 0.35 -14.85
CA ILE A 7 -1.69 1.36 -13.93
C ILE A 7 -0.64 2.45 -13.75
N LYS A 8 -0.99 3.68 -14.11
CA LYS A 8 -0.12 4.85 -13.94
C LYS A 8 -0.60 5.67 -12.75
N ILE A 9 0.30 5.92 -11.81
CA ILE A 9 0.07 6.81 -10.67
C ILE A 9 1.19 7.83 -10.69
N ASP A 10 0.90 9.01 -11.23
CA ASP A 10 1.80 10.17 -11.31
C ASP A 10 3.18 9.84 -11.94
N SER A 11 4.16 9.44 -11.11
CA SER A 11 5.54 9.09 -11.50
C SER A 11 5.85 7.58 -11.50
N ILE A 12 4.87 6.74 -11.15
CA ILE A 12 5.02 5.29 -11.04
C ILE A 12 4.14 4.60 -12.10
N VAL A 13 4.73 3.66 -12.83
CA VAL A 13 4.01 2.81 -13.77
C VAL A 13 4.13 1.37 -13.30
N PHE A 14 2.98 0.74 -13.06
CA PHE A 14 2.88 -0.69 -12.79
C PHE A 14 2.47 -1.39 -14.09
N THR A 15 3.25 -2.37 -14.51
CA THR A 15 2.84 -3.36 -15.53
C THR A 15 2.73 -4.73 -14.88
N LYS A 16 2.38 -5.75 -15.67
CA LYS A 16 2.37 -7.14 -15.19
C LYS A 16 3.77 -7.67 -14.86
N GLU A 17 4.78 -7.17 -15.55
CA GLU A 17 6.15 -7.68 -15.51
C GLU A 17 7.08 -6.84 -14.64
N GLU A 18 6.83 -5.53 -14.51
CA GLU A 18 7.74 -4.63 -13.82
C GLU A 18 7.05 -3.40 -13.22
N VAL A 19 7.83 -2.67 -12.43
CA VAL A 19 7.43 -1.40 -11.82
C VAL A 19 8.49 -0.36 -12.13
N ARG A 20 8.10 0.68 -12.88
CA ARG A 20 8.99 1.78 -13.28
C ARG A 20 8.69 3.03 -12.47
N ALA A 21 9.73 3.69 -11.98
CA ALA A 21 9.63 4.93 -11.21
C ALA A 21 10.61 5.98 -11.74
N LYS A 22 10.21 7.26 -11.72
CA LYS A 22 11.04 8.38 -12.23
C LYS A 22 12.15 8.83 -11.27
N SER A 23 12.06 8.48 -9.98
CA SER A 23 13.03 8.90 -8.96
C SER A 23 13.25 7.82 -7.90
N ARG A 24 14.35 7.92 -7.14
CA ARG A 24 14.61 7.02 -6.00
C ARG A 24 13.48 7.07 -4.96
N LYS A 25 12.93 8.27 -4.70
CA LYS A 25 11.82 8.46 -3.77
C LYS A 25 10.57 7.70 -4.24
N ASP A 26 10.29 7.75 -5.53
CA ASP A 26 9.15 7.06 -6.13
C ASP A 26 9.35 5.54 -6.18
N ALA A 27 10.59 5.09 -6.41
CA ALA A 27 10.94 3.67 -6.32
C ALA A 27 10.70 3.13 -4.90
N VAL A 28 11.10 3.88 -3.87
CA VAL A 28 10.85 3.50 -2.46
C VAL A 28 9.34 3.45 -2.17
N ARG A 29 8.55 4.43 -2.66
CA ARG A 29 7.09 4.40 -2.50
C ARG A 29 6.46 3.20 -3.19
N ALA A 30 6.87 2.89 -4.42
CA ALA A 30 6.38 1.74 -5.17
C ALA A 30 6.68 0.43 -4.42
N TYR A 31 7.91 0.28 -3.91
CA TYR A 31 8.29 -0.83 -3.05
C TYR A 31 7.39 -0.94 -1.82
N SER A 32 7.16 0.17 -1.09
CA SER A 32 6.29 0.16 0.09
C SER A 32 4.85 -0.26 -0.23
N LEU A 33 4.30 0.16 -1.37
CA LEU A 33 2.96 -0.25 -1.82
C LEU A 33 2.89 -1.77 -2.05
N ILE A 34 3.86 -2.32 -2.78
CA ILE A 34 3.93 -3.77 -3.08
C ILE A 34 4.14 -4.56 -1.78
N LYS A 35 5.11 -4.15 -0.96
CA LYS A 35 5.39 -4.78 0.34
C LYS A 35 4.14 -4.83 1.20
N ARG A 36 3.43 -3.71 1.34
CA ARG A 36 2.18 -3.66 2.10
C ARG A 36 1.12 -4.57 1.51
N ALA A 37 0.93 -4.60 0.20
CA ALA A 37 -0.06 -5.47 -0.43
C ALA A 37 0.25 -6.97 -0.20
N TYR A 38 1.53 -7.32 -0.20
CA TYR A 38 2.00 -8.69 -0.02
C TYR A 38 1.93 -9.13 1.45
N GLU A 39 2.54 -8.37 2.36
CA GLU A 39 2.76 -8.74 3.77
C GLU A 39 1.61 -8.34 4.72
N CYS A 40 0.59 -7.62 4.25
CA CYS A 40 -0.53 -7.22 5.10
C CYS A 40 -1.19 -8.44 5.78
N VAL A 41 -1.20 -8.43 7.11
CA VAL A 41 -1.81 -9.46 7.97
C VAL A 41 -3.23 -9.11 8.45
N GLY A 42 -3.75 -7.96 8.01
CA GLY A 42 -5.11 -7.54 8.31
C GLY A 42 -5.31 -6.98 9.73
N CYS A 43 -4.27 -6.38 10.35
CA CYS A 43 -4.35 -5.86 11.73
C CYS A 43 -5.35 -4.71 11.95
N GLY A 44 -5.84 -4.07 10.89
CA GLY A 44 -6.91 -3.07 11.00
C GLY A 44 -6.51 -1.67 11.46
N VAL A 45 -5.29 -1.43 11.99
CA VAL A 45 -4.86 -0.10 12.49
C VAL A 45 -5.10 1.02 11.46
N CYS A 46 -4.81 0.76 10.19
CA CYS A 46 -5.00 1.74 9.12
C CYS A 46 -6.48 2.07 8.81
N VAL A 47 -7.43 1.18 9.15
CA VAL A 47 -8.86 1.41 8.90
C VAL A 47 -9.36 2.57 9.75
N GLY A 48 -9.03 2.58 11.04
CA GLY A 48 -9.42 3.66 11.96
C GLY A 48 -8.67 4.98 11.75
N LYS A 49 -7.65 5.00 10.88
CA LYS A 49 -6.85 6.19 10.56
C LYS A 49 -7.18 6.80 9.21
N CYS A 50 -8.06 6.19 8.42
CA CYS A 50 -8.44 6.74 7.13
C CYS A 50 -9.49 7.85 7.32
N PRO A 51 -9.19 9.13 7.04
CA PRO A 51 -10.16 10.22 7.24
C PRO A 51 -11.42 10.03 6.39
N GLU A 52 -11.25 9.50 5.17
CA GLU A 52 -12.34 9.26 4.23
C GLU A 52 -13.05 7.92 4.42
N ASN A 53 -12.68 7.14 5.45
CA ASN A 53 -13.22 5.81 5.70
C ASN A 53 -13.18 4.88 4.46
N ALA A 54 -12.17 5.02 3.61
CA ALA A 54 -12.02 4.30 2.35
C ALA A 54 -11.43 2.87 2.50
N LEU A 55 -11.06 2.45 3.71
CA LEU A 55 -10.40 1.17 3.98
C LEU A 55 -11.30 0.22 4.76
N ARG A 56 -11.30 -1.07 4.42
CA ARG A 56 -11.97 -2.14 5.16
C ARG A 56 -11.08 -3.38 5.21
N ILE A 57 -11.27 -4.26 6.21
CA ILE A 57 -10.64 -5.58 6.22
C ILE A 57 -11.52 -6.56 5.44
N ASN A 58 -10.93 -7.21 4.44
CA ASN A 58 -11.51 -8.39 3.83
C ASN A 58 -11.21 -9.59 4.73
N SER A 59 -12.24 -10.12 5.41
CA SER A 59 -12.14 -11.23 6.35
C SER A 59 -11.67 -12.53 5.72
N HIS A 60 -11.99 -12.77 4.44
CA HIS A 60 -11.65 -14.02 3.76
C HIS A 60 -10.15 -14.16 3.49
N ILE A 61 -9.49 -13.05 3.11
CA ILE A 61 -8.06 -13.05 2.77
C ILE A 61 -7.18 -12.37 3.83
N ARG A 62 -7.79 -11.84 4.90
CA ARG A 62 -7.13 -11.06 5.96
C ARG A 62 -6.27 -9.90 5.41
N LYS A 63 -6.73 -9.23 4.36
CA LYS A 63 -6.06 -8.05 3.77
C LYS A 63 -6.99 -6.86 3.72
N ILE A 64 -6.42 -5.67 3.56
CA ILE A 64 -7.20 -4.46 3.35
C ILE A 64 -7.82 -4.46 1.95
N LYS A 65 -9.06 -3.96 1.85
CA LYS A 65 -9.71 -3.55 0.60
C LYS A 65 -9.82 -2.03 0.60
N VAL A 66 -9.50 -1.40 -0.53
CA VAL A 66 -9.56 0.06 -0.72
C VAL A 66 -10.75 0.39 -1.60
N ASP A 67 -11.56 1.34 -1.18
CA ASP A 67 -12.56 2.00 -2.02
C ASP A 67 -11.91 3.17 -2.77
N SER A 68 -11.67 2.99 -4.06
CA SER A 68 -11.00 3.99 -4.91
C SER A 68 -11.84 5.24 -5.13
N THR A 69 -13.16 5.19 -4.92
CA THR A 69 -14.03 6.37 -5.08
C THR A 69 -13.94 7.33 -3.90
N ARG A 70 -13.43 6.85 -2.77
CA ARG A 70 -13.28 7.61 -1.52
C ARG A 70 -11.82 7.91 -1.17
N CYS A 71 -10.88 7.14 -1.70
CA CYS A 71 -9.47 7.29 -1.39
C CYS A 71 -8.90 8.57 -2.02
N ILE A 72 -8.56 9.57 -1.21
CA ILE A 72 -7.91 10.81 -1.64
C ILE A 72 -6.37 10.73 -1.67
N HIS A 73 -5.80 9.53 -1.54
CA HIS A 73 -4.35 9.31 -1.55
C HIS A 73 -3.53 10.10 -0.51
N CYS A 74 -4.11 10.42 0.67
CA CYS A 74 -3.44 11.22 1.71
C CYS A 74 -2.21 10.54 2.35
N GLY A 75 -2.11 9.20 2.30
CA GLY A 75 -0.94 8.44 2.79
C GLY A 75 -0.94 8.11 4.29
N GLU A 76 -1.90 8.59 5.10
CA GLU A 76 -1.96 8.30 6.55
C GLU A 76 -1.99 6.79 6.85
N CYS A 77 -2.63 6.01 6.00
CA CYS A 77 -2.69 4.57 6.15
C CYS A 77 -1.33 3.88 5.99
N MET A 78 -0.39 4.48 5.24
CA MET A 78 0.99 4.02 5.09
C MET A 78 1.83 4.43 6.30
N GLU A 79 1.64 5.65 6.80
CA GLU A 79 2.29 6.20 8.00
C GLU A 79 2.04 5.35 9.25
N VAL A 80 0.84 4.81 9.43
CA VAL A 80 0.48 4.04 10.65
C VAL A 80 0.71 2.53 10.49
N CYS A 81 1.16 2.07 9.33
CA CYS A 81 1.31 0.64 9.08
C CYS A 81 2.59 0.11 9.76
N PRO A 82 2.49 -0.79 10.75
CA PRO A 82 3.66 -1.27 11.49
C PRO A 82 4.67 -1.97 10.58
N LEU A 83 4.21 -2.76 9.60
CA LEU A 83 5.05 -3.49 8.62
C LEU A 83 5.92 -2.57 7.73
N LEU A 84 5.49 -1.32 7.55
CA LEU A 84 6.24 -0.31 6.81
C LEU A 84 7.16 0.52 7.72
N LYS A 85 6.87 0.56 9.02
CA LYS A 85 7.62 1.30 10.03
C LYS A 85 8.70 0.49 10.75
N ILE A 86 8.80 -0.83 10.53
CA ILE A 86 9.87 -1.63 11.15
C ILE A 86 11.23 -1.16 10.63
N LYS A 87 11.93 -0.38 11.47
CA LYS A 87 13.29 0.12 11.22
C LYS A 87 14.37 -0.86 11.70
N ASN A 88 14.02 -1.91 12.46
CA ASN A 88 14.98 -2.87 13.01
C ASN A 88 14.44 -4.31 13.03
N PRO A 89 15.09 -5.27 12.34
CA PRO A 89 14.73 -6.69 12.39
C PRO A 89 14.89 -7.35 13.78
N GLN A 90 15.63 -6.74 14.70
CA GLN A 90 15.96 -7.33 16.01
C GLN A 90 14.89 -7.13 17.09
N GLU A 91 13.99 -6.17 16.94
CA GLU A 91 12.92 -5.91 17.92
C GLU A 91 11.70 -6.83 17.74
N GLY A 92 11.74 -7.70 16.73
CA GLY A 92 10.64 -8.59 16.40
C GLY A 92 9.44 -7.82 15.85
N SER A 93 8.74 -8.44 14.93
CA SER A 93 7.38 -8.02 14.61
C SER A 93 6.53 -8.25 15.86
N GLN A 94 6.01 -7.20 16.51
CA GLN A 94 5.00 -7.34 17.57
C GLN A 94 3.62 -7.72 17.00
N LEU A 95 3.60 -8.55 15.95
CA LEU A 95 2.41 -9.15 15.35
C LEU A 95 2.55 -10.66 15.38
#